data_AF-A0A9P8SMY8-F1
#
_entry.id   AF-A0A9P8SMY8-F1
#
_cell.length_a   1.000
_cell.length_b   1.000
_cell.length_c   1.000
_cell.angle_alpha   90.00
_cell.angle_beta   90.00
_cell.angle_gamma   90.00
#
_symmetry.space_group_name_H-M   'P 1'
#
loop_
_entity.id
_entity.type
_entity.pdbx_description
1 polymer ?
#
loop_
_entity_poly.entity_id
_entity_poly.type
_entity_poly.pdbx_seq_one_letter_code
_entity_poly.pdbx_strand_id
1 'polypeptide(L)'
;MGNLFKKLMAVGKLAEAKPFGRKTKPIFFATDYDGIVTKDDGKEYHKYQLQPNAGKIPSTIKEWRDNNGGTHAVIATMYIEKGSEPDDNAFEAAVKSSLEGL
;
A
#
# COMPACT_ATOMS: atom_id res chain seq x y z
N MET A 1 -3.33 -15.69 -10.55
CA MET A 1 -3.68 -14.29 -10.20
C MET A 1 -5.17 -14.20 -9.87
N GLY A 2 -5.52 -14.06 -8.59
CA GLY A 2 -6.90 -14.11 -8.11
C GLY A 2 -7.74 -12.89 -8.47
N ASN A 3 -9.06 -13.05 -8.42
CA ASN A 3 -10.07 -12.00 -8.67
C ASN A 3 -9.87 -10.76 -7.77
N LEU A 4 -9.31 -10.95 -6.58
CA LEU A 4 -9.00 -9.88 -5.63
C LEU A 4 -7.92 -8.92 -6.14
N PHE A 5 -6.85 -9.44 -6.75
CA PHE A 5 -5.76 -8.63 -7.29
C PHE A 5 -6.25 -7.72 -8.42
N LYS A 6 -7.04 -8.28 -9.34
CA LYS A 6 -7.70 -7.50 -10.40
C LYS A 6 -8.64 -6.42 -9.84
N LYS A 7 -9.32 -6.69 -8.73
CA LYS A 7 -10.18 -5.69 -8.05
C LYS A 7 -9.38 -4.60 -7.35
N LEU A 8 -8.28 -4.94 -6.67
CA LEU A 8 -7.39 -3.96 -6.03
C LEU A 8 -6.75 -3.06 -7.07
N MET A 9 -6.22 -3.63 -8.15
CA MET A 9 -5.67 -2.87 -9.27
C MET A 9 -6.75 -2.07 -10.01
N ALA A 10 -7.98 -2.57 -10.13
CA ALA A 10 -9.08 -1.78 -10.68
C ALA A 10 -9.48 -0.60 -9.77
N VAL A 11 -9.48 -0.78 -8.45
CA VAL A 11 -9.72 0.31 -7.48
C VAL A 11 -8.57 1.32 -7.51
N GLY A 12 -7.32 0.85 -7.59
CA GLY A 12 -6.13 1.70 -7.78
C GLY A 12 -6.18 2.47 -9.10
N LYS A 13 -6.53 1.81 -10.21
CA LYS A 13 -6.68 2.44 -11.53
C LYS A 13 -7.88 3.40 -11.61
N LEU A 14 -8.97 3.12 -10.88
CA LEU A 14 -10.09 4.06 -10.69
C LEU A 14 -9.67 5.28 -9.86
N ALA A 15 -8.74 5.12 -8.93
CA ALA A 15 -8.14 6.22 -8.17
C ALA A 15 -7.16 7.04 -9.04
N GLU A 16 -6.36 6.38 -9.87
CA GLU A 16 -5.42 7.01 -10.82
C GLU A 16 -6.13 7.72 -11.98
N ALA A 17 -7.28 7.20 -12.43
CA ALA A 17 -8.11 7.81 -13.48
C ALA A 17 -8.87 9.07 -13.04
N LYS A 18 -8.78 9.47 -11.76
CA LYS A 18 -9.29 10.77 -11.29
C LYS A 18 -8.10 11.64 -10.91
N PRO A 19 -7.79 12.70 -11.68
CA PRO A 19 -6.63 13.53 -11.38
C PRO A 19 -6.72 14.05 -9.94
N PHE A 20 -5.57 14.04 -9.28
CA PHE A 20 -5.26 14.65 -7.98
C PHE A 20 -5.78 16.10 -7.91
N GLY A 21 -7.07 16.25 -7.64
CA GLY A 21 -7.77 17.53 -7.75
C GLY A 21 -9.13 17.46 -7.04
N ARG A 22 -9.14 17.82 -5.75
CA ARG A 22 -10.31 18.10 -4.90
C ARG A 22 -11.25 16.92 -4.54
N LYS A 23 -11.21 16.57 -3.24
CA LYS A 23 -12.32 16.13 -2.36
C LYS A 23 -13.03 14.77 -2.57
N THR A 24 -12.36 13.70 -3.03
CA THR A 24 -12.77 12.33 -2.65
C THR A 24 -11.56 11.39 -2.60
N LYS A 25 -10.84 11.34 -1.47
CA LYS A 25 -9.78 10.35 -1.28
C LYS A 25 -10.40 9.05 -0.72
N PRO A 26 -10.36 7.89 -1.40
CA PRO A 26 -10.59 6.62 -0.72
C PRO A 26 -9.28 6.22 -0.02
N ILE A 27 -8.89 6.93 1.04
CA ILE A 27 -7.82 6.45 1.93
C ILE A 27 -8.46 5.40 2.82
N PHE A 28 -8.49 4.14 2.35
CA PHE A 28 -8.81 3.02 3.24
C PHE A 28 -7.60 2.17 3.61
N PHE A 29 -6.43 2.54 3.10
CA PHE A 29 -5.16 1.99 3.51
C PHE A 29 -4.43 2.97 4.43
N ALA A 30 -3.91 2.47 5.55
CA ALA A 30 -2.90 3.16 6.35
C ALA A 30 -1.52 2.58 6.01
N THR A 31 -0.49 3.42 6.13
CA THR A 31 0.91 3.00 6.13
C THR A 31 1.41 2.94 7.56
N ASP A 32 1.83 1.76 7.99
CA ASP A 32 2.45 1.55 9.30
C ASP A 32 3.96 1.42 9.15
N TYR A 33 4.74 2.11 9.98
CA TYR A 33 6.20 2.08 9.89
C TYR A 33 6.75 0.89 10.68
N ASP A 34 7.51 0.03 9.99
CA ASP A 34 8.01 -1.25 10.51
C ASP A 34 9.54 -1.28 10.52
N GLY A 35 10.14 -0.15 10.90
CA GLY A 35 11.57 -0.03 11.13
C GLY A 35 12.44 0.01 9.88
N ILE A 36 13.72 -0.29 10.08
CA ILE A 36 14.75 -0.33 9.03
C ILE A 36 15.16 -1.77 8.81
N VAL A 37 15.26 -2.18 7.55
CA VAL A 37 15.76 -3.49 7.17
C VAL A 37 16.95 -3.37 6.22
N THR A 38 17.91 -4.27 6.33
CA THR A 38 18.98 -4.45 5.34
C THR A 38 18.54 -5.54 4.37
N LYS A 39 18.56 -5.25 3.06
CA LYS A 39 18.26 -6.24 2.01
C LYS A 39 19.54 -6.91 1.51
N ASP A 40 19.38 -7.92 0.66
CA ASP A 40 20.47 -8.71 0.09
C ASP A 40 21.46 -7.87 -0.76
N ASP A 41 21.04 -6.68 -1.20
CA ASP A 41 21.90 -5.70 -1.87
C ASP A 41 22.83 -4.92 -0.92
N GLY A 42 22.76 -5.20 0.39
CA GLY A 42 23.55 -4.54 1.42
C GLY A 42 23.05 -3.14 1.77
N LYS A 43 21.95 -2.67 1.17
CA LYS A 43 21.38 -1.34 1.44
C LYS A 43 20.34 -1.41 2.55
N GLU A 44 20.21 -0.31 3.27
CA GLU A 44 19.19 -0.14 4.31
C GLU A 44 17.92 0.52 3.72
N TYR A 45 16.76 0.06 4.15
CA TYR A 45 15.46 0.55 3.72
C TYR A 45 14.56 0.82 4.91
N HIS A 46 13.87 1.96 4.88
CA HIS A 46 12.67 2.17 5.68
C HIS A 46 11.58 1.22 5.17
N LYS A 47 11.11 0.34 6.06
CA LYS A 47 10.05 -0.62 5.80
C LYS A 47 8.73 -0.04 6.26
N TYR A 48 7.72 -0.14 5.41
CA TYR A 48 6.36 0.20 5.80
C TYR A 48 5.38 -0.88 5.33
N GLN A 49 4.33 -1.09 6.12
CA GLN A 49 3.27 -2.04 5.84
C GLN A 49 2.02 -1.30 5.39
N LEU A 50 1.41 -1.77 4.32
CA LEU A 50 0.15 -1.24 3.81
C LEU A 50 -1.00 -2.06 4.39
N GLN A 51 -1.85 -1.43 5.21
CA GLN A 51 -2.93 -2.11 5.94
C GLN A 51 -4.29 -1.54 5.53
N PRO A 52 -5.27 -2.36 5.09
CA PRO A 52 -6.62 -1.89 4.73
C PRO A 52 -7.47 -1.62 5.98
N ASN A 53 -7.08 -0.67 6.82
CA ASN A 53 -7.73 -0.37 8.10
C ASN A 53 -8.08 1.11 8.32
N ALA A 54 -7.80 1.98 7.35
CA ALA A 54 -8.16 3.39 7.42
C ALA A 54 -9.54 3.64 6.79
N GLY A 55 -10.16 4.78 7.11
CA GLY A 55 -11.32 5.32 6.39
C GLY A 55 -12.47 4.34 6.12
N LYS A 56 -13.14 4.52 4.97
CA LYS A 56 -14.24 3.66 4.53
C LYS A 56 -13.72 2.53 3.65
N ILE A 57 -13.59 1.34 4.22
CA ILE A 57 -13.08 0.14 3.55
C ILE A 57 -14.20 -0.52 2.74
N PRO A 58 -14.02 -0.79 1.42
CA PRO A 58 -14.97 -1.57 0.64
C PRO A 58 -15.19 -2.99 1.22
N SER A 59 -16.41 -3.51 1.13
CA SER A 59 -16.80 -4.79 1.74
C SER A 59 -15.91 -5.97 1.32
N THR A 60 -15.53 -6.05 0.04
CA THR A 60 -14.63 -7.09 -0.47
C THR A 60 -13.24 -7.04 0.17
N ILE A 61 -12.73 -5.84 0.44
CA ILE A 61 -11.42 -5.64 1.06
C ILE A 61 -11.50 -5.90 2.56
N LYS A 62 -12.61 -5.49 3.19
CA LYS A 62 -12.92 -5.82 4.58
C LYS A 62 -12.99 -7.33 4.80
N GLU A 63 -13.69 -8.06 3.92
CA GLU A 63 -13.81 -9.52 4.00
C GLU A 63 -12.45 -10.20 3.83
N TRP A 64 -11.65 -9.76 2.85
CA TRP A 64 -10.28 -10.25 2.72
C TRP A 64 -9.48 -9.98 4.00
N ARG A 65 -9.48 -8.75 4.51
CA ARG A 65 -8.77 -8.35 5.72
C ARG A 65 -9.18 -9.22 6.91
N ASP A 66 -10.48 -9.38 7.14
CA ASP A 66 -11.02 -10.15 8.26
C ASP A 66 -10.56 -11.63 8.20
N ASN A 67 -10.35 -12.17 6.99
CA ASN A 67 -9.82 -13.52 6.77
C ASN A 67 -8.27 -13.63 6.76
N ASN A 68 -7.53 -12.51 6.80
CA ASN A 68 -6.07 -12.46 6.62
C ASN A 68 -5.35 -11.73 7.77
N GLY A 69 -5.86 -11.83 8.99
CA GLY A 69 -5.25 -11.23 10.18
C GLY A 69 -5.98 -10.01 10.75
N GLY A 70 -7.17 -9.70 10.24
CA GLY A 70 -8.04 -8.66 10.79
C GLY A 70 -7.44 -7.26 10.64
N THR A 71 -7.62 -6.39 11.64
CA THR A 71 -7.23 -4.97 11.57
C THR A 71 -5.75 -4.75 11.24
N HIS A 72 -4.88 -5.72 11.53
CA HIS A 72 -3.43 -5.66 11.27
C HIS A 72 -3.02 -6.45 10.02
N ALA A 73 -3.98 -6.89 9.18
CA ALA A 73 -3.66 -7.57 7.93
C ALA A 73 -2.81 -6.66 7.03
N VAL A 74 -1.69 -7.20 6.55
CA VAL A 74 -0.76 -6.49 5.66
C VAL A 74 -1.03 -6.94 4.23
N ILE A 75 -1.44 -6.02 3.37
CA ILE A 75 -1.69 -6.33 1.95
C ILE A 75 -0.42 -6.27 1.12
N ALA A 76 0.50 -5.37 1.50
CA ALA A 76 1.77 -5.17 0.81
C ALA A 76 2.79 -4.60 1.81
N THR A 77 4.07 -4.80 1.51
CA THR A 77 5.18 -4.14 2.21
C THR A 77 5.93 -3.27 1.21
N MET A 78 6.11 -2.01 1.55
CA MET A 78 6.90 -1.06 0.76
C MET A 78 8.25 -0.78 1.43
N TYR A 79 9.25 -0.49 0.60
CA TYR A 79 10.61 -0.24 1.02
C TYR A 79 11.09 1.05 0.38
N ILE A 80 11.58 1.98 1.18
CA ILE A 80 12.18 3.24 0.71
C ILE A 80 13.62 3.28 1.19
N GLU A 81 14.58 3.47 0.28
CA GLU A 81 16.02 3.47 0.60
C GLU A 81 16.32 4.51 1.69
N LYS A 82 17.10 4.13 2.70
CA LYS A 82 17.48 5.01 3.80
C LYS A 82 18.50 6.03 3.30
N GLY A 83 18.31 7.30 3.65
CA GLY A 83 19.22 8.39 3.30
C GLY A 83 18.74 9.28 2.15
N SER A 84 17.64 8.93 1.47
CA SER A 84 16.82 9.91 0.76
C SER A 84 15.78 10.48 1.73
N GLU A 85 15.52 11.80 1.67
CA GLU A 85 14.28 12.32 2.26
C GLU A 85 13.14 11.79 1.38
N PRO A 86 12.24 10.96 1.92
CA PRO A 86 11.20 10.36 1.10
C PRO A 86 10.16 11.44 0.77
N ASP A 87 10.16 11.89 -0.48
CA ASP A 87 9.15 12.79 -1.02
C ASP A 87 7.89 12.02 -1.43
N ASP A 88 6.84 12.75 -1.78
CA ASP A 88 5.55 12.16 -2.20
C ASP A 88 5.72 11.21 -3.40
N ASN A 89 6.69 11.47 -4.29
CA ASN A 89 6.95 10.65 -5.46
C ASN A 89 7.60 9.31 -5.10
N ALA A 90 8.57 9.32 -4.18
CA ALA A 90 9.22 8.11 -3.67
C ALA A 90 8.20 7.21 -2.98
N PHE A 91 7.29 7.78 -2.20
CA PHE A 91 6.18 7.05 -1.60
C PHE A 91 5.22 6.47 -2.65
N GLU A 92 4.80 7.25 -3.66
CA GLU A 92 3.91 6.75 -4.70
C GLU A 92 4.55 5.60 -5.48
N ALA A 93 5.82 5.73 -5.88
CA ALA A 93 6.56 4.68 -6.58
C ALA A 93 6.70 3.41 -5.73
N ALA A 94 7.00 3.55 -4.44
CA ALA A 94 7.13 2.43 -3.53
C ALA A 94 5.79 1.69 -3.32
N VAL A 95 4.67 2.42 -3.24
CA VAL A 95 3.33 1.83 -3.17
C VAL A 95 3.01 1.07 -4.46
N LYS A 96 3.22 1.69 -5.63
CA LYS A 96 2.97 1.03 -6.93
C LYS A 96 3.77 -0.26 -7.07
N SER A 97 5.08 -0.20 -6.81
CA SER A 97 5.96 -1.37 -6.86
C SER A 97 5.53 -2.48 -5.88
N SER A 98 5.12 -2.11 -4.66
CA SER A 98 4.67 -3.09 -3.65
C SER A 98 3.39 -3.82 -4.06
N LEU A 99 2.53 -3.18 -4.86
CA LEU A 99 1.29 -3.77 -5.35
C LEU A 99 1.50 -4.56 -6.65
N GLU A 100 2.44 -4.18 -7.52
CA GLU A 100 2.74 -4.93 -8.75
C GLU A 100 3.23 -6.36 -8.49
N GLY A 101 3.78 -6.63 -7.29
CA GLY A 101 4.30 -7.95 -6.89
C GLY A 101 3.28 -8.94 -6.30
N LEU A 102 1.99 -8.56 -6.18
CA LEU A 102 0.91 -9.40 -5.63
C LEU A 102 0.16 -10.22 -6.70
#